data_AF-A0AAD2AGA0-F1
#
_entry.id   AF-A0AAD2AGA0-F1
#
_cell.length_a   1.000
_cell.length_b   1.000
_cell.length_c   1.000
_cell.angle_alpha   90.00
_cell.angle_beta   90.00
_cell.angle_gamma   90.00
#
_symmetry.space_group_name_H-M   'P 1'
#
loop_
_entity.id
_entity.type
_entity.pdbx_description
1 polymer ?
#
loop_
_entity_poly.entity_id
_entity_poly.type
_entity_poly.pdbx_seq_one_letter_code
_entity_poly.pdbx_strand_id
1 'polypeptide(L)'
;MAISLIATCKTHYSSPTGERCKYAGHSVKALPIRILTVGKKRSPGVQLIVDDYIDKLKHYCRVEDVRVKSNPKNARDIIAQIEHEDMAVMDLIRSNEWVVMLDEHGLDVGSEQMASLIGDAGNKGASSLLLCIGGPYGHGRQLRERANVSIKLSTLVLNHEIALVVLCEQLYSYSFQDWAVLKLAERPFERSRDIMAQIEHEDMAVMDLIRSNEWVVMLDEHGVDVRSEQMASLIGDAGNKGASSLLFCIGGPYGHGRQLRERANVSIKLSTLVFNHEIALVVLCEQLYRAWTILKGQKYHH
;
A
#
# COMPACT_ATOMS: atom_id res chain seq x y z
N MET A 1 27.74 -17.81 -32.82
CA MET A 1 26.27 -18.07 -32.84
C MET A 1 25.95 -18.96 -31.65
N ALA A 2 24.92 -18.57 -30.89
CA ALA A 2 24.29 -19.26 -29.75
C ALA A 2 25.18 -19.57 -28.53
N ILE A 3 25.23 -18.60 -27.60
CA ILE A 3 25.51 -18.85 -26.18
C ILE A 3 24.21 -19.33 -25.55
N SER A 4 24.26 -20.51 -24.94
CA SER A 4 23.22 -21.02 -24.05
C SER A 4 23.54 -20.55 -22.63
N LEU A 5 22.56 -19.96 -21.94
CA LEU A 5 22.53 -19.86 -20.49
C LEU A 5 21.08 -19.71 -20.05
N ILE A 6 20.51 -20.83 -19.62
CA ILE A 6 19.25 -20.91 -18.89
C ILE A 6 19.56 -20.48 -17.46
N ALA A 7 18.95 -19.38 -17.02
CA ALA A 7 18.87 -19.02 -15.61
C ALA A 7 17.39 -18.98 -15.21
N THR A 8 16.88 -20.11 -14.70
CA THR A 8 15.64 -20.13 -13.92
C THR A 8 15.89 -19.43 -12.59
N CYS A 9 15.48 -18.17 -12.49
CA CYS A 9 15.38 -17.49 -11.21
C CYS A 9 14.05 -17.90 -10.57
N LYS A 10 14.07 -18.86 -9.64
CA LYS A 10 12.97 -19.03 -8.69
C LYS A 10 13.17 -17.99 -7.60
N THR A 11 12.45 -16.88 -7.68
CA THR A 11 12.28 -15.97 -6.55
C THR A 11 11.53 -16.72 -5.45
N HIS A 12 12.27 -17.12 -4.42
CA HIS A 12 11.70 -17.67 -3.19
C HIS A 12 11.29 -16.49 -2.30
N TYR A 13 10.12 -15.91 -2.55
CA TYR A 13 9.39 -15.17 -1.52
C TYR A 13 8.71 -16.22 -0.63
N SER A 14 9.12 -16.31 0.63
CA SER A 14 8.49 -17.18 1.63
C SER A 14 7.69 -16.31 2.58
N SER A 15 6.36 -16.37 2.47
CA SER A 15 5.45 -15.67 3.39
C SER A 15 5.50 -16.25 4.81
N PRO A 16 5.16 -15.46 5.85
CA PRO A 16 5.17 -15.91 7.25
C PRO A 16 4.14 -17.00 7.55
N THR A 17 3.15 -17.20 6.68
CA THR A 17 2.08 -18.20 6.80
C THR A 17 2.26 -19.42 5.89
N GLY A 18 3.30 -19.49 5.06
CA GLY A 18 3.62 -20.68 4.24
C GLY A 18 2.62 -21.04 3.13
N GLU A 19 1.53 -20.29 2.97
CA GLU A 19 0.55 -20.51 1.90
C GLU A 19 0.93 -19.70 0.66
N ARG A 20 1.62 -20.35 -0.29
CA ARG A 20 1.86 -19.77 -1.61
C ARG A 20 0.55 -19.47 -2.34
N CYS A 21 0.52 -18.36 -3.08
CA CYS A 21 -0.57 -18.06 -4.01
C CYS A 21 -0.81 -19.25 -4.96
N LYS A 22 -2.06 -19.74 -4.99
CA LYS A 22 -2.49 -20.88 -5.82
C LYS A 22 -2.31 -20.64 -7.32
N TYR A 23 -2.19 -19.36 -7.72
CA TYR A 23 -2.14 -18.92 -9.11
C TYR A 23 -0.74 -18.53 -9.59
N ALA A 24 0.32 -18.72 -8.77
CA ALA A 24 1.69 -18.52 -9.23
C ALA A 24 1.96 -19.39 -10.47
N GLY A 25 2.27 -18.75 -11.62
CA GLY A 25 2.53 -19.44 -12.89
C GLY A 25 1.30 -19.99 -13.64
N HIS A 26 0.07 -19.67 -13.24
CA HIS A 26 -1.15 -20.12 -13.92
C HIS A 26 -1.77 -18.98 -14.75
N SER A 27 -2.30 -19.29 -15.94
CA SER A 27 -3.05 -18.33 -16.75
C SER A 27 -4.43 -18.10 -16.12
N VAL A 28 -4.56 -17.01 -15.38
CA VAL A 28 -5.85 -16.52 -14.88
C VAL A 28 -6.47 -15.61 -15.94
N LYS A 29 -7.78 -15.72 -16.14
CA LYS A 29 -8.52 -14.78 -16.99
C LYS A 29 -8.36 -13.36 -16.45
N ALA A 30 -7.69 -12.48 -17.20
CA ALA A 30 -7.58 -11.07 -16.85
C ALA A 30 -8.98 -10.42 -16.81
N LEU A 31 -9.45 -10.08 -15.61
CA LEU A 31 -10.70 -9.35 -15.43
C LEU A 31 -10.46 -7.85 -15.63
N PRO A 32 -11.40 -7.12 -16.26
CA PRO A 32 -11.40 -5.68 -16.20
C PRO A 32 -11.57 -5.22 -14.74
N ILE A 33 -10.77 -4.25 -14.32
CA ILE A 33 -10.77 -3.68 -12.97
C ILE A 33 -11.42 -2.31 -13.01
N ARG A 34 -12.39 -2.10 -12.12
CA ARG A 34 -13.01 -0.79 -11.88
C ARG A 34 -12.62 -0.34 -10.49
N ILE A 35 -12.12 0.87 -10.36
CA ILE A 35 -11.78 1.48 -9.08
C ILE A 35 -12.81 2.58 -8.84
N LEU A 36 -13.55 2.47 -7.76
CA LEU A 36 -14.57 3.44 -7.37
C LEU A 36 -14.08 4.18 -6.13
N THR A 37 -13.80 5.48 -6.28
CA THR A 37 -13.39 6.34 -5.17
C THR A 37 -14.51 7.32 -4.82
N VAL A 38 -14.92 7.33 -3.56
CA VAL A 38 -15.81 8.35 -3.00
C VAL A 38 -14.97 9.47 -2.41
N GLY A 39 -15.18 10.71 -2.85
CA GLY A 39 -14.47 11.83 -2.25
C GLY A 39 -14.48 13.12 -3.05
N LYS A 40 -13.58 14.02 -2.63
CA LYS A 40 -13.33 15.31 -3.31
C LYS A 40 -12.41 15.11 -4.53
N LYS A 41 -12.17 16.19 -5.26
CA LYS A 41 -11.20 16.19 -6.37
C LYS A 41 -9.81 15.87 -5.82
N ARG A 42 -9.14 14.89 -6.45
CA ARG A 42 -7.77 14.50 -6.11
C ARG A 42 -6.80 15.68 -6.26
N SER A 43 -5.80 15.73 -5.40
CA SER A 43 -4.67 16.63 -5.60
C SER A 43 -3.94 16.31 -6.92
N PRO A 44 -3.32 17.31 -7.58
CA PRO A 44 -2.60 17.08 -8.84
C PRO A 44 -1.49 16.04 -8.74
N GLY A 45 -0.77 15.98 -7.60
CA GLY A 45 0.30 15.01 -7.38
C GLY A 45 -0.23 13.57 -7.32
N VAL A 46 -1.30 13.34 -6.56
CA VAL A 46 -1.94 12.02 -6.49
C VAL A 46 -2.50 11.60 -7.84
N GLN A 47 -3.08 12.53 -8.59
CA GLN A 47 -3.56 12.27 -9.94
C GLN A 47 -2.43 11.72 -10.84
N LEU A 48 -1.26 12.36 -10.85
CA LEU A 48 -0.12 11.94 -11.67
C LEU A 48 0.38 10.54 -11.29
N ILE A 49 0.48 10.25 -9.99
CA ILE A 49 0.91 8.93 -9.52
C ILE A 49 -0.09 7.85 -9.96
N VAL A 50 -1.39 8.11 -9.78
CA VAL A 50 -2.44 7.16 -10.18
C VAL A 50 -2.44 6.95 -11.69
N ASP A 51 -2.28 8.02 -12.47
CA ASP A 51 -2.24 7.92 -13.93
C ASP A 51 -1.03 7.09 -14.40
N ASP A 52 0.14 7.24 -13.78
CA ASP A 52 1.34 6.43 -14.05
C ASP A 52 1.08 4.93 -13.79
N TYR A 53 0.46 4.58 -12.66
CA TYR A 53 0.12 3.18 -12.37
C TYR A 53 -1.00 2.63 -13.27
N ILE A 54 -2.01 3.44 -13.60
CA ILE A 54 -3.06 3.04 -14.53
C ILE A 54 -2.45 2.77 -15.91
N ASP A 55 -1.54 3.62 -16.38
CA ASP A 55 -0.85 3.43 -17.65
C ASP A 55 -0.03 2.14 -17.66
N LYS A 56 0.66 1.84 -16.57
CA LYS A 56 1.34 0.55 -16.40
C LYS A 56 0.37 -0.64 -16.39
N LEU A 57 -0.79 -0.51 -15.74
CA LEU A 57 -1.79 -1.57 -15.63
C LEU A 57 -2.52 -1.86 -16.94
N LYS A 58 -2.65 -0.87 -17.84
CA LYS A 58 -3.27 -1.04 -19.17
C LYS A 58 -2.62 -2.13 -20.01
N HIS A 59 -1.35 -2.46 -19.74
CA HIS A 59 -0.65 -3.56 -20.41
C HIS A 59 -1.20 -4.95 -20.04
N TYR A 60 -1.85 -5.08 -18.87
CA TYR A 60 -2.31 -6.35 -18.32
C TYR A 60 -3.82 -6.47 -18.29
N CYS A 61 -4.51 -5.40 -17.88
CA CYS A 61 -5.95 -5.39 -17.72
C CYS A 61 -6.55 -4.03 -18.08
N ARG A 62 -7.82 -4.02 -18.45
CA ARG A 62 -8.56 -2.78 -18.63
C ARG A 62 -8.92 -2.20 -17.26
N VAL A 63 -8.38 -1.03 -16.95
CA VAL A 63 -8.67 -0.30 -15.71
C VAL A 63 -9.60 0.88 -15.98
N GLU A 64 -10.65 1.03 -15.18
CA GLU A 64 -11.58 2.15 -15.19
C GLU A 64 -11.56 2.87 -13.83
N ASP A 65 -11.19 4.15 -13.81
CA ASP A 65 -11.24 5.00 -12.61
C ASP A 65 -12.56 5.78 -12.57
N VAL A 66 -13.46 5.41 -11.66
CA VAL A 66 -14.78 6.04 -11.47
C VAL A 66 -14.78 6.81 -10.15
N ARG A 67 -15.20 8.08 -10.20
CA ARG A 67 -15.29 8.92 -9.00
C ARG A 67 -16.70 9.32 -8.69
N VAL A 68 -17.07 9.15 -7.43
CA VAL A 68 -18.32 9.65 -6.86
C VAL A 68 -18.01 10.93 -6.10
N LYS A 69 -18.66 12.03 -6.49
CA LYS A 69 -18.49 13.32 -5.84
C LYS A 69 -19.24 13.32 -4.50
N SER A 70 -18.53 13.54 -3.40
CA SER A 70 -19.17 13.81 -2.11
C SER A 70 -19.94 15.13 -2.16
N ASN A 71 -21.15 15.16 -1.60
CA ASN A 71 -22.00 16.35 -1.59
C ASN A 71 -21.70 17.24 -0.37
N PRO A 72 -21.12 18.45 -0.56
CA PRO A 72 -20.71 19.31 0.55
C PRO A 72 -21.90 19.91 1.34
N LYS A 73 -23.14 19.82 0.83
CA LYS A 73 -24.32 20.36 1.50
C LYS A 73 -24.77 19.54 2.72
N ASN A 74 -24.42 18.24 2.77
CA ASN A 74 -24.78 17.34 3.86
C ASN A 74 -23.66 17.16 4.90
N ALA A 75 -22.57 17.94 4.84
CA ALA A 75 -21.42 17.78 5.73
C ALA A 75 -21.72 18.00 7.23
N ARG A 76 -22.92 18.49 7.59
CA ARG A 76 -23.37 18.61 8.99
C ARG A 76 -24.06 17.34 9.51
N ASP A 77 -24.54 16.49 8.62
CA ASP A 77 -25.22 15.24 8.95
C ASP A 77 -24.45 14.06 8.34
N ILE A 78 -23.61 13.46 9.17
CA ILE A 78 -22.70 12.38 8.80
C ILE A 78 -23.50 11.17 8.27
N ILE A 79 -24.66 10.88 8.86
CA ILE A 79 -25.49 9.73 8.48
C ILE A 79 -26.07 9.95 7.08
N ALA A 80 -26.67 11.12 6.85
CA ALA A 80 -27.21 11.48 5.54
C ALA A 80 -26.13 11.56 4.45
N GLN A 81 -24.89 11.92 4.81
CA GLN A 81 -23.77 11.88 3.87
C GLN A 81 -23.39 10.44 3.50
N ILE A 82 -23.24 9.55 4.50
CA ILE A 82 -22.93 8.13 4.26
C ILE A 82 -24.02 7.48 3.40
N GLU A 83 -25.30 7.68 3.71
CA GLU A 83 -26.41 7.10 2.94
C GLU A 83 -26.46 7.60 1.49
N HIS A 84 -26.16 8.88 1.27
CA HIS A 84 -26.11 9.43 -0.08
C HIS A 84 -24.92 8.87 -0.89
N GLU A 85 -23.76 8.76 -0.26
CA GLU A 85 -22.57 8.16 -0.86
C GLU A 85 -22.82 6.67 -1.16
N ASP A 86 -23.47 5.94 -0.26
CA ASP A 86 -23.85 4.53 -0.40
C ASP A 86 -24.79 4.32 -1.59
N MET A 87 -25.86 5.11 -1.70
CA MET A 87 -26.78 5.04 -2.85
C MET A 87 -26.07 5.32 -4.18
N ALA A 88 -25.21 6.34 -4.22
CA ALA A 88 -24.47 6.69 -5.43
C ALA A 88 -23.46 5.61 -5.83
N VAL A 89 -22.86 4.92 -4.87
CA VAL A 89 -21.98 3.77 -5.14
C VAL A 89 -22.81 2.61 -5.67
N MET A 90 -23.93 2.27 -5.01
CA MET A 90 -24.81 1.16 -5.38
C MET A 90 -25.35 1.29 -6.82
N ASP A 91 -25.69 2.50 -7.26
CA ASP A 91 -26.12 2.77 -8.65
C ASP A 91 -25.05 2.47 -9.70
N LEU A 92 -23.77 2.45 -9.31
CA LEU A 92 -22.63 2.19 -10.21
C LEU A 92 -22.17 0.73 -10.21
N ILE A 93 -22.64 -0.08 -9.25
CA ILE A 93 -22.32 -1.51 -9.14
C ILE A 93 -23.14 -2.29 -10.16
N ARG A 94 -22.48 -3.12 -10.97
CA ARG A 94 -23.16 -4.03 -11.89
C ARG A 94 -23.45 -5.37 -11.21
N SER A 95 -24.50 -6.05 -11.65
CA SER A 95 -25.01 -7.28 -11.01
C SER A 95 -24.02 -8.45 -11.01
N ASN A 96 -23.12 -8.54 -12.01
CA ASN A 96 -22.12 -9.60 -12.12
C ASN A 96 -20.68 -9.13 -11.80
N GLU A 97 -20.54 -8.12 -10.94
CA GLU A 97 -19.23 -7.65 -10.46
C GLU A 97 -18.85 -8.26 -9.13
N TRP A 98 -17.58 -8.64 -9.03
CA TRP A 98 -16.97 -9.03 -7.76
C TRP A 98 -16.57 -7.76 -7.00
N VAL A 99 -17.26 -7.48 -5.89
CA VAL A 99 -17.09 -6.23 -5.14
C VAL A 99 -16.16 -6.46 -3.96
N VAL A 100 -15.05 -5.74 -3.94
CA VAL A 100 -14.08 -5.68 -2.85
C VAL A 100 -14.19 -4.31 -2.20
N MET A 101 -14.57 -4.30 -0.93
CA MET A 101 -14.65 -3.09 -0.13
C MET A 101 -13.33 -2.89 0.61
N LEU A 102 -12.74 -1.69 0.49
CA LEU A 102 -11.55 -1.32 1.25
C LEU A 102 -11.96 -0.59 2.53
N ASP A 103 -11.79 -1.24 3.68
CA ASP A 103 -12.26 -0.78 4.99
C ASP A 103 -11.19 -1.09 6.06
N GLU A 104 -11.03 -0.20 7.04
CA GLU A 104 -10.08 -0.36 8.15
C GLU A 104 -10.40 -1.55 9.09
N HIS A 105 -11.66 -1.99 9.08
CA HIS A 105 -12.14 -3.17 9.80
C HIS A 105 -12.22 -4.43 8.92
N GLY A 106 -11.69 -4.37 7.70
CA GLY A 106 -11.62 -5.50 6.77
C GLY A 106 -10.61 -6.57 7.18
N LEU A 107 -10.60 -7.65 6.41
CA LEU A 107 -9.59 -8.71 6.55
C LEU A 107 -8.21 -8.14 6.24
N ASP A 108 -7.24 -8.41 7.11
CA ASP A 108 -5.84 -8.10 6.85
C ASP A 108 -5.31 -9.12 5.84
N VAL A 109 -5.01 -8.67 4.62
CA VAL A 109 -4.53 -9.53 3.54
C VAL A 109 -3.13 -9.11 3.13
N GLY A 110 -2.24 -10.08 3.00
CA GLY A 110 -0.95 -9.86 2.35
C GLY A 110 -1.07 -9.87 0.83
N SER A 111 0.02 -9.53 0.15
CA SER A 111 0.04 -9.44 -1.31
C SER A 111 -0.26 -10.78 -1.99
N GLU A 112 0.12 -11.91 -1.38
CA GLU A 112 -0.21 -13.27 -1.88
C GLU A 112 -1.71 -13.62 -1.73
N GLN A 113 -2.33 -13.18 -0.64
CA GLN A 113 -3.77 -13.36 -0.43
C GLN A 113 -4.56 -12.43 -1.36
N MET A 114 -4.11 -11.19 -1.57
CA MET A 114 -4.70 -10.27 -2.56
C MET A 114 -4.66 -10.87 -3.97
N ALA A 115 -3.51 -11.42 -4.37
CA ALA A 115 -3.36 -12.17 -5.62
C ALA A 115 -4.38 -13.31 -5.74
N SER A 116 -4.53 -14.10 -4.68
CA SER A 116 -5.48 -15.21 -4.64
C SER A 116 -6.93 -14.74 -4.75
N LEU A 117 -7.27 -13.60 -4.14
CA LEU A 117 -8.61 -13.00 -4.23
C LEU A 117 -8.94 -12.53 -5.65
N ILE A 118 -7.98 -11.91 -6.33
CA ILE A 118 -8.14 -11.49 -7.74
C ILE A 118 -8.28 -12.72 -8.64
N GLY A 119 -7.49 -13.77 -8.40
CA GLY A 119 -7.58 -15.04 -9.14
C GLY A 119 -8.92 -15.76 -8.94
N ASP A 120 -9.39 -15.83 -7.69
CA ASP A 120 -10.68 -16.42 -7.34
C ASP A 120 -11.85 -15.68 -7.98
N ALA A 121 -11.79 -14.34 -8.04
CA ALA A 121 -12.78 -13.54 -8.74
C ALA A 121 -12.85 -13.90 -10.24
N GLY A 122 -11.70 -14.11 -10.89
CA GLY A 122 -11.61 -14.58 -12.27
C GLY A 122 -12.28 -15.93 -12.49
N ASN A 123 -12.06 -16.87 -11.58
CA ASN A 123 -12.57 -18.25 -11.69
C ASN A 123 -14.06 -18.38 -11.36
N LYS A 124 -14.61 -17.48 -10.53
CA LYS A 124 -16.05 -17.46 -10.20
C LYS A 124 -16.94 -16.90 -11.32
N GLY A 125 -16.37 -16.58 -12.48
CA GLY A 125 -17.14 -16.10 -13.64
C GLY A 125 -17.59 -14.64 -13.53
N ALA A 126 -16.95 -13.85 -12.67
CA ALA A 126 -17.23 -12.42 -12.57
C ALA A 126 -16.94 -11.72 -13.90
N SER A 127 -17.71 -10.69 -14.21
CA SER A 127 -17.52 -9.88 -15.41
C SER A 127 -16.44 -8.81 -15.24
N SER A 128 -16.33 -8.23 -14.05
CA SER A 128 -15.29 -7.28 -13.63
C SER A 128 -15.02 -7.41 -12.12
N LEU A 129 -13.84 -6.93 -11.71
CA LEU A 129 -13.49 -6.67 -10.31
C LEU A 129 -13.80 -5.20 -9.99
N LEU A 130 -14.54 -4.92 -8.92
CA LEU A 130 -14.81 -3.57 -8.43
C LEU A 130 -14.12 -3.37 -7.08
N LEU A 131 -13.24 -2.38 -6.99
CA LEU A 131 -12.53 -1.98 -5.77
C LEU A 131 -13.13 -0.66 -5.27
N CYS A 132 -13.80 -0.70 -4.11
CA CYS A 132 -14.47 0.47 -3.53
C CYS A 132 -13.62 1.11 -2.43
N ILE A 133 -13.25 2.37 -2.61
CA ILE A 133 -12.57 3.22 -1.63
C ILE A 133 -13.58 4.22 -1.07
N GLY A 134 -13.79 4.17 0.24
CA GLY A 134 -14.76 4.99 0.95
C GLY A 134 -14.30 6.43 1.15
N GLY A 135 -15.26 7.28 1.53
CA GLY A 135 -15.00 8.64 1.96
C GLY A 135 -14.40 8.69 3.38
N PRO A 136 -14.24 9.91 3.96
CA PRO A 136 -13.69 10.06 5.32
C PRO A 136 -14.49 9.33 6.40
N TYR A 137 -15.79 9.12 6.16
CA TYR A 137 -16.73 8.46 7.05
C TYR A 137 -16.86 6.94 6.80
N GLY A 138 -16.06 6.39 5.88
CA GLY A 138 -16.12 4.99 5.49
C GLY A 138 -17.25 4.68 4.50
N HIS A 139 -17.77 3.46 4.59
CA HIS A 139 -18.79 2.93 3.68
C HIS A 139 -20.16 2.83 4.33
N GLY A 140 -21.21 2.92 3.52
CA GLY A 140 -22.58 2.69 3.97
C GLY A 140 -22.93 1.21 4.16
N ARG A 141 -24.15 0.97 4.64
CA ARG A 141 -24.61 -0.37 4.99
C ARG A 141 -24.89 -1.22 3.75
N GLN A 142 -25.45 -0.64 2.70
CA GLN A 142 -25.82 -1.37 1.49
C GLN A 142 -24.57 -1.90 0.79
N LEU A 143 -23.52 -1.08 0.67
CA LEU A 143 -22.25 -1.53 0.13
C LEU A 143 -21.61 -2.64 0.96
N ARG A 144 -21.67 -2.55 2.30
CA ARG A 144 -21.16 -3.60 3.19
C ARG A 144 -21.89 -4.93 3.00
N GLU A 145 -23.21 -4.91 2.84
CA GLU A 145 -24.02 -6.10 2.58
C GLU A 145 -23.82 -6.65 1.16
N ARG A 146 -23.53 -5.78 0.19
CA ARG A 146 -23.25 -6.16 -1.21
C ARG A 146 -21.82 -6.65 -1.42
N ALA A 147 -20.87 -6.24 -0.58
CA ALA A 147 -19.46 -6.57 -0.73
C ALA A 147 -19.24 -8.08 -0.62
N ASN A 148 -18.48 -8.64 -1.56
CA ASN A 148 -18.10 -10.05 -1.52
C ASN A 148 -16.97 -10.26 -0.51
N VAL A 149 -16.07 -9.28 -0.39
CA VAL A 149 -14.92 -9.30 0.51
C VAL A 149 -14.68 -7.88 1.04
N SER A 150 -14.39 -7.76 2.32
CA SER A 150 -13.86 -6.53 2.94
C SER A 150 -12.38 -6.73 3.25
N ILE A 151 -11.54 -5.82 2.78
CA ILE A 151 -10.09 -5.89 2.91
C ILE A 151 -9.55 -4.61 3.54
N LYS A 152 -8.57 -4.78 4.42
CA LYS A 152 -7.78 -3.71 4.99
C LYS A 152 -6.45 -3.60 4.25
N LEU A 153 -6.08 -2.37 3.84
CA LEU A 153 -4.80 -2.10 3.15
C LEU A 153 -3.62 -1.91 4.09
N SER A 154 -3.86 -1.51 5.34
CA SER A 154 -2.81 -1.30 6.33
C SER A 154 -3.43 -1.19 7.72
N THR A 155 -2.70 -1.60 8.75
CA THR A 155 -3.00 -1.32 10.17
C THR A 155 -2.96 0.16 10.51
N LEU A 156 -2.24 0.95 9.72
CA LEU A 156 -2.29 2.39 9.72
C LEU A 156 -3.52 2.86 8.93
N VAL A 157 -4.23 3.84 9.48
CA VAL A 157 -5.39 4.41 8.80
C VAL A 157 -4.87 5.21 7.61
N LEU A 158 -5.26 4.84 6.39
CA LEU A 158 -4.86 5.53 5.17
C LEU A 158 -5.95 6.50 4.72
N ASN A 159 -5.58 7.74 4.39
CA ASN A 159 -6.47 8.63 3.66
C ASN A 159 -6.86 8.03 2.29
N HIS A 160 -8.08 8.27 1.80
CA HIS A 160 -8.60 7.72 0.53
C HIS A 160 -7.67 7.95 -0.67
N GLU A 161 -6.95 9.09 -0.73
CA GLU A 161 -5.95 9.36 -1.77
C GLU A 161 -4.73 8.43 -1.67
N ILE A 162 -4.24 8.16 -0.46
CA ILE A 162 -3.10 7.26 -0.22
C ILE A 162 -3.53 5.81 -0.39
N ALA A 163 -4.72 5.45 0.10
CA ALA A 163 -5.31 4.13 -0.12
C ALA A 163 -5.41 3.79 -1.61
N LEU A 164 -5.75 4.78 -2.45
CA LEU A 164 -5.77 4.60 -3.89
C LEU A 164 -4.37 4.41 -4.49
N VAL A 165 -3.39 5.21 -4.08
CA VAL A 165 -2.01 5.07 -4.55
C VAL A 165 -1.45 3.70 -4.17
N VAL A 166 -1.66 3.29 -2.92
CA VAL A 166 -1.30 1.96 -2.42
C VAL A 166 -2.03 0.87 -3.22
N LEU A 167 -3.33 1.00 -3.45
CA LEU A 167 -4.10 0.04 -4.25
C LEU A 167 -3.55 -0.08 -5.68
N CYS A 168 -3.27 1.05 -6.33
CA CYS A 168 -2.71 1.06 -7.69
C CYS A 168 -1.35 0.37 -7.75
N GLU A 169 -0.51 0.64 -6.75
CA GLU A 169 0.80 -0.01 -6.62
C GLU A 169 0.65 -1.52 -6.36
N GLN A 170 -0.28 -1.96 -5.52
CA GLN A 170 -0.52 -3.39 -5.29
C GLN A 170 -1.05 -4.12 -6.53
N LEU A 171 -1.94 -3.49 -7.27
CA LEU A 171 -2.43 -4.04 -8.54
C LEU A 171 -1.30 -4.17 -9.55
N TYR A 172 -0.42 -3.17 -9.62
CA TYR A 172 0.74 -3.18 -10.50
C TYR A 172 1.76 -4.24 -10.09
N SER A 173 2.15 -4.24 -8.81
CA SER A 173 3.09 -5.21 -8.21
C SER A 173 2.61 -6.65 -8.41
N TYR A 174 1.30 -6.88 -8.32
CA TYR A 174 0.71 -8.19 -8.65
C TYR A 174 0.79 -8.55 -10.14
N SER A 175 0.51 -7.60 -11.03
CA SER A 175 0.56 -7.83 -12.49
C SER A 175 1.99 -8.00 -13.02
N PHE A 176 2.98 -7.70 -12.18
CA PHE A 176 4.39 -7.59 -12.55
C PHE A 176 5.27 -8.35 -11.56
N GLN A 177 5.31 -9.68 -11.68
CA GLN A 177 6.27 -10.52 -10.94
C GLN A 177 7.72 -10.45 -11.48
N ASP A 178 8.06 -9.53 -12.38
CA ASP A 178 9.42 -9.35 -12.90
C ASP A 178 9.83 -7.85 -12.97
N TRP A 179 10.37 -7.34 -11.86
CA TRP A 179 11.15 -6.09 -11.62
C TRP A 179 11.39 -5.03 -12.75
N ALA A 180 11.29 -3.74 -12.40
CA ALA A 180 12.13 -2.63 -12.88
C ALA A 180 11.78 -1.29 -12.19
N VAL A 181 12.83 -0.63 -11.69
CA VAL A 181 12.89 0.58 -10.87
C VAL A 181 12.57 1.86 -11.66
N LEU A 182 11.78 2.77 -11.06
CA LEU A 182 11.65 4.17 -11.50
C LEU A 182 12.17 5.08 -10.37
N LYS A 183 12.91 6.11 -10.77
CA LYS A 183 13.80 6.93 -9.94
C LYS A 183 13.07 8.12 -9.31
N LEU A 184 13.35 8.39 -8.04
CA LEU A 184 13.31 9.74 -7.44
C LEU A 184 14.41 9.91 -6.37
N ALA A 185 15.38 10.78 -6.67
CA ALA A 185 16.45 11.26 -5.79
C ALA A 185 17.33 10.20 -5.08
N GLU A 186 17.81 9.20 -5.83
CA GLU A 186 18.72 8.18 -5.31
C GLU A 186 20.17 8.39 -5.77
N ARG A 187 21.13 7.98 -4.94
CA ARG A 187 22.49 7.65 -5.41
C ARG A 187 22.37 6.58 -6.51
N PRO A 188 23.21 6.60 -7.56
CA PRO A 188 23.04 5.72 -8.70
C PRO A 188 23.05 4.24 -8.28
N PHE A 189 21.92 3.56 -8.49
CA PHE A 189 21.76 2.12 -8.43
C PHE A 189 22.76 1.46 -9.40
N GLU A 190 23.84 0.89 -8.87
CA GLU A 190 24.77 0.03 -9.62
C GLU A 190 24.36 -1.43 -9.43
N ARG A 191 23.90 -2.04 -10.53
CA ARG A 191 23.41 -3.40 -10.56
C ARG A 191 24.57 -4.39 -10.41
N SER A 192 24.95 -4.70 -9.17
CA SER A 192 25.95 -5.73 -8.90
C SER A 192 25.33 -7.13 -9.04
N ARG A 193 26.12 -8.12 -9.50
CA ARG A 193 25.68 -9.52 -9.63
C ARG A 193 25.51 -10.23 -8.28
N ASP A 194 25.91 -9.56 -7.19
CA ASP A 194 25.87 -10.07 -5.84
C ASP A 194 24.92 -9.23 -4.98
N ILE A 195 23.74 -9.80 -4.69
CA ILE A 195 22.69 -9.18 -3.87
C ILE A 195 23.21 -8.91 -2.45
N MET A 196 24.06 -9.79 -1.91
CA MET A 196 24.59 -9.62 -0.55
C MET A 196 25.55 -8.44 -0.49
N ALA A 197 26.45 -8.33 -1.48
CA ALA A 197 27.35 -7.18 -1.57
C ALA A 197 26.59 -5.86 -1.76
N GLN A 198 25.46 -5.88 -2.46
CA GLN A 198 24.60 -4.70 -2.61
C GLN A 198 23.94 -4.32 -1.28
N ILE A 199 23.32 -5.28 -0.59
CA ILE A 199 22.72 -5.05 0.73
C ILE A 199 23.78 -4.49 1.69
N GLU A 200 24.97 -5.08 1.74
CA GLU A 200 26.07 -4.60 2.60
C GLU A 200 26.53 -3.18 2.24
N HIS A 201 26.57 -2.85 0.95
CA HIS A 201 26.93 -1.51 0.50
C HIS A 201 25.87 -0.46 0.87
N GLU A 202 24.59 -0.78 0.65
CA GLU A 202 23.46 0.07 1.07
C GLU A 202 23.42 0.22 2.60
N ASP A 203 23.68 -0.87 3.33
CA ASP A 203 23.74 -0.90 4.80
C ASP A 203 24.86 -0.01 5.33
N MET A 204 26.08 -0.13 4.80
CA MET A 204 27.20 0.75 5.16
C MET A 204 26.89 2.22 4.84
N ALA A 205 26.32 2.49 3.67
CA ALA A 205 25.97 3.85 3.26
C ALA A 205 24.92 4.49 4.17
N VAL A 206 23.95 3.71 4.65
CA VAL A 206 22.96 4.19 5.63
C VAL A 206 23.60 4.38 7.01
N MET A 207 24.45 3.45 7.44
CA MET A 207 25.16 3.53 8.72
C MET A 207 26.06 4.77 8.82
N ASP A 208 26.69 5.18 7.72
CA ASP A 208 27.49 6.42 7.63
C ASP A 208 26.66 7.70 7.84
N LEU A 209 25.35 7.64 7.60
CA LEU A 209 24.43 8.77 7.76
C LEU A 209 23.83 8.82 9.18
N ILE A 210 23.80 7.68 9.88
CA ILE A 210 23.19 7.56 11.20
C ILE A 210 24.07 8.20 12.26
N ARG A 211 23.53 9.20 12.97
CA ARG A 211 24.22 9.76 14.15
C ARG A 211 23.93 8.92 15.39
N SER A 212 24.84 8.96 16.36
CA SER A 212 24.75 8.16 17.60
C SER A 212 23.52 8.49 18.46
N ASN A 213 23.02 9.73 18.39
CA ASN A 213 21.86 10.21 19.17
C ASN A 213 20.56 10.26 18.36
N GLU A 214 20.49 9.60 17.19
CA GLU A 214 19.23 9.51 16.43
C GLU A 214 18.44 8.28 16.83
N TRP A 215 17.12 8.45 16.94
CA TRP A 215 16.20 7.33 17.10
C TRP A 215 15.91 6.74 15.72
N VAL A 216 16.47 5.57 15.45
CA VAL A 216 16.38 4.90 14.15
C VAL A 216 15.16 3.99 14.12
N VAL A 217 14.25 4.31 13.20
CA VAL A 217 13.04 3.54 12.89
C VAL A 217 13.27 2.85 11.55
N MET A 218 13.35 1.54 11.56
CA MET A 218 13.54 0.75 10.35
C MET A 218 12.17 0.30 9.82
N LEU A 219 11.88 0.62 8.56
CA LEU A 219 10.69 0.11 7.88
C LEU A 219 11.00 -1.27 7.29
N ASP A 220 10.33 -2.29 7.80
CA ASP A 220 10.56 -3.69 7.41
C ASP A 220 9.21 -4.42 7.33
N GLU A 221 9.04 -5.30 6.33
CA GLU A 221 7.84 -6.13 6.20
C GLU A 221 7.66 -7.09 7.39
N HIS A 222 8.76 -7.43 8.08
CA HIS A 222 8.78 -8.23 9.30
C HIS A 222 8.76 -7.39 10.59
N GLY A 223 8.63 -6.07 10.47
CA GLY A 223 8.58 -5.17 11.61
C GLY A 223 7.31 -5.33 12.44
N VAL A 224 7.31 -4.69 13.61
CA VAL A 224 6.15 -4.67 14.50
C VAL A 224 5.00 -3.94 13.83
N ASP A 225 3.80 -4.50 13.94
CA ASP A 225 2.59 -3.83 13.46
C ASP A 225 2.25 -2.64 14.35
N VAL A 226 2.18 -1.44 13.77
CA VAL A 226 1.93 -0.20 14.51
C VAL A 226 0.63 0.45 14.04
N ARG A 227 -0.21 0.83 15.00
CA ARG A 227 -1.39 1.66 14.77
C ARG A 227 -1.00 3.14 14.74
N SER A 228 -1.88 3.98 14.20
CA SER A 228 -1.69 5.43 14.11
C SER A 228 -1.33 6.08 15.46
N GLU A 229 -1.96 5.64 16.55
CA GLU A 229 -1.72 6.12 17.91
C GLU A 229 -0.35 5.65 18.43
N GLN A 230 0.06 4.44 18.07
CA GLN A 230 1.37 3.89 18.42
C GLN A 230 2.48 4.60 17.64
N MET A 231 2.24 4.97 16.38
CA MET A 231 3.14 5.82 15.59
C MET A 231 3.31 7.20 16.26
N ALA A 232 2.21 7.81 16.71
CA ALA A 232 2.25 9.06 17.46
C ALA A 232 3.04 8.93 18.78
N SER A 233 2.81 7.85 19.54
CA SER A 233 3.59 7.55 20.75
C SER A 233 5.07 7.38 20.43
N LEU A 234 5.42 6.62 19.38
CA LEU A 234 6.80 6.37 18.97
C LEU A 234 7.53 7.69 18.67
N ILE A 235 6.87 8.61 17.95
CA ILE A 235 7.42 9.93 17.62
C ILE A 235 7.54 10.81 18.87
N GLY A 236 6.53 10.80 19.75
CA GLY A 236 6.57 11.53 21.01
C GLY A 236 7.64 11.02 21.97
N ASP A 237 7.77 9.70 22.09
CA ASP A 237 8.72 9.01 22.96
C ASP A 237 10.16 9.24 22.52
N ALA A 238 10.43 9.27 21.22
CA ALA A 238 11.75 9.61 20.70
C ALA A 238 12.16 11.05 21.12
N GLY A 239 11.23 12.00 21.05
CA GLY A 239 11.46 13.37 21.55
C GLY A 239 11.71 13.40 23.07
N ASN A 240 10.92 12.65 23.85
CA ASN A 240 11.04 12.59 25.30
C ASN A 240 12.33 11.89 25.78
N LYS A 241 12.88 10.95 25.00
CA LYS A 241 14.13 10.25 25.28
C LYS A 241 15.38 11.06 24.94
N GLY A 242 15.24 12.32 24.53
CA GLY A 242 16.35 13.19 24.19
C GLY A 242 17.03 12.82 22.87
N ALA A 243 16.34 12.11 21.98
CA ALA A 243 16.86 11.86 20.64
C ALA A 243 17.02 13.20 19.90
N SER A 244 18.18 13.39 19.26
CA SER A 244 18.47 14.61 18.50
C SER A 244 17.60 14.73 17.23
N SER A 245 17.16 13.59 16.70
CA SER A 245 16.33 13.45 15.51
C SER A 245 15.71 12.04 15.47
N LEU A 246 14.63 11.91 14.71
CA LEU A 246 14.05 10.64 14.28
C LEU A 246 14.53 10.36 12.86
N LEU A 247 15.10 9.18 12.64
CA LEU A 247 15.51 8.73 11.32
C LEU A 247 14.68 7.52 10.90
N PHE A 248 13.90 7.68 9.83
CA PHE A 248 13.18 6.57 9.22
C PHE A 248 14.01 6.02 8.07
N CYS A 249 14.31 4.73 8.13
CA CYS A 249 15.05 4.02 7.10
C CYS A 249 14.07 3.21 6.26
N ILE A 250 14.08 3.44 4.94
CA ILE A 250 13.29 2.69 3.97
C ILE A 250 14.27 1.88 3.14
N GLY A 251 14.09 0.56 3.12
CA GLY A 251 14.99 -0.35 2.43
C GLY A 251 14.82 -0.29 0.91
N GLY A 252 15.90 -0.64 0.20
CA GLY A 252 15.84 -0.94 -1.22
C GLY A 252 15.06 -2.25 -1.50
N PRO A 253 15.02 -2.71 -2.76
CA PRO A 253 14.26 -3.90 -3.15
C PRO A 253 14.69 -5.20 -2.46
N TYR A 254 15.88 -5.21 -1.84
CA TYR A 254 16.42 -6.36 -1.10
C TYR A 254 16.32 -6.20 0.43
N GLY A 255 15.67 -5.14 0.90
CA GLY A 255 15.51 -4.83 2.32
C GLY A 255 16.76 -4.26 2.97
N HIS A 256 16.79 -4.31 4.29
CA HIS A 256 17.88 -3.73 5.10
C HIS A 256 18.98 -4.75 5.41
N GLY A 257 20.22 -4.28 5.44
CA GLY A 257 21.36 -5.07 5.89
C GLY A 257 21.41 -5.25 7.41
N ARG A 258 22.38 -6.05 7.84
CA ARG A 258 22.46 -6.52 9.22
C ARG A 258 22.81 -5.39 10.19
N GLN A 259 23.69 -4.48 9.80
CA GLN A 259 24.16 -3.40 10.68
C GLN A 259 23.00 -2.46 11.02
N LEU A 260 22.19 -2.09 10.03
CA LEU A 260 21.02 -1.27 10.24
C LEU A 260 19.96 -1.97 11.09
N ARG A 261 19.72 -3.27 10.89
CA ARG A 261 18.81 -4.05 11.76
C ARG A 261 19.26 -4.06 13.22
N GLU A 262 20.56 -4.22 13.45
CA GLU A 262 21.15 -4.18 14.80
C GLU A 262 21.14 -2.76 15.38
N ARG A 263 21.30 -1.72 14.55
CA ARG A 263 21.28 -0.31 14.95
C ARG A 263 19.86 0.22 15.18
N ALA A 264 18.85 -0.34 14.53
CA ALA A 264 17.48 0.12 14.61
C ALA A 264 16.97 0.05 16.05
N ASN A 265 16.44 1.18 16.55
CA ASN A 265 15.81 1.22 17.86
C ASN A 265 14.45 0.50 17.84
N VAL A 266 13.79 0.53 16.69
CA VAL A 266 12.52 -0.14 16.45
C VAL A 266 12.39 -0.48 14.97
N SER A 267 11.85 -1.66 14.70
CA SER A 267 11.45 -2.09 13.36
C SER A 267 9.93 -2.07 13.30
N ILE A 268 9.37 -1.37 12.31
CA ILE A 268 7.92 -1.26 12.11
C ILE A 268 7.57 -1.67 10.69
N LYS A 269 6.40 -2.31 10.52
CA LYS A 269 5.83 -2.53 9.20
C LYS A 269 4.78 -1.47 8.90
N LEU A 270 4.75 -0.97 7.65
CA LEU A 270 3.70 -0.04 7.21
C LEU A 270 2.41 -0.77 6.83
N SER A 271 2.50 -2.04 6.42
CA SER A 271 1.37 -2.89 6.08
C SER A 271 1.79 -4.36 6.05
N THR A 272 0.81 -5.25 6.03
CA THR A 272 0.96 -6.65 5.62
C THR A 272 1.13 -6.78 4.09
N LEU A 273 0.81 -5.73 3.34
CA LEU A 273 1.14 -5.57 1.92
C LEU A 273 2.59 -5.10 1.74
N VAL A 274 3.26 -5.60 0.71
CA VAL A 274 4.63 -5.21 0.36
C VAL A 274 4.57 -3.98 -0.55
N PHE A 275 5.16 -2.86 -0.12
CA PHE A 275 5.21 -1.62 -0.88
C PHE A 275 6.57 -1.41 -1.53
N ASN A 276 6.58 -0.82 -2.73
CA ASN A 276 7.79 -0.19 -3.24
C ASN A 276 8.25 0.98 -2.31
N HIS A 277 9.52 1.36 -2.39
CA HIS A 277 10.09 2.39 -1.52
C HIS A 277 9.44 3.77 -1.71
N GLU A 278 9.02 4.14 -2.93
CA GLU A 278 8.38 5.42 -3.22
C GLU A 278 7.01 5.54 -2.54
N ILE A 279 6.21 4.48 -2.58
CA ILE A 279 4.90 4.41 -1.92
C ILE A 279 5.06 4.26 -0.42
N ALA A 280 6.04 3.48 0.04
CA ALA A 280 6.39 3.42 1.46
C ALA A 280 6.72 4.82 2.01
N LEU A 281 7.44 5.65 1.24
CA LEU A 281 7.74 7.03 1.61
C LEU A 281 6.47 7.90 1.65
N VAL A 282 5.61 7.79 0.64
CA VAL A 282 4.34 8.55 0.58
C VAL A 282 3.42 8.19 1.75
N VAL A 283 3.29 6.89 2.06
CA VAL A 283 2.54 6.39 3.22
C VAL A 283 3.19 6.91 4.50
N LEU A 284 4.51 6.77 4.65
CA LEU A 284 5.23 7.26 5.82
C LEU A 284 4.98 8.76 6.04
N CYS A 285 5.10 9.59 5.00
CA CYS A 285 4.85 11.04 5.11
C CYS A 285 3.44 11.37 5.59
N GLU A 286 2.41 10.68 5.08
CA GLU A 286 1.04 10.88 5.56
C GLU A 286 0.87 10.40 7.01
N GLN A 287 1.53 9.30 7.40
CA GLN A 287 1.49 8.78 8.76
C GLN A 287 2.26 9.67 9.75
N LEU A 288 3.35 10.30 9.33
CA LEU A 288 4.04 11.33 10.09
C LEU A 288 3.13 12.55 10.27
N TYR A 289 2.47 13.00 9.20
CA TYR A 289 1.52 14.11 9.29
C TYR A 289 0.37 13.77 10.26
N ARG A 290 -0.21 12.57 10.16
CA ARG A 290 -1.23 12.04 11.08
C ARG A 290 -0.72 11.99 12.52
N ALA A 291 0.44 11.40 12.76
CA ALA A 291 1.03 11.33 14.08
C ALA A 291 1.24 12.72 14.70
N TRP A 292 1.74 13.69 13.92
CA TRP A 292 1.89 15.07 14.38
C TRP A 292 0.56 15.76 14.70
N THR A 293 -0.50 15.48 13.93
CA THR A 293 -1.84 16.01 14.26
C THR A 293 -2.41 15.38 15.53
N ILE A 294 -2.21 14.09 15.75
CA ILE A 294 -2.58 13.39 16.99
C ILE A 294 -1.83 14.01 18.18
N LEU A 295 -0.50 14.17 18.05
CA LEU A 295 0.35 14.78 19.09
C LEU A 295 -0.04 16.22 19.40
N LYS A 296 -0.51 16.99 18.39
CA LYS A 296 -0.98 18.37 18.57
C LYS A 296 -2.43 18.48 19.04
N GLY A 297 -3.12 17.36 19.27
CA GLY A 297 -4.53 17.34 19.63
C GLY A 297 -5.45 17.93 18.55
N GLN A 298 -5.00 17.97 17.30
CA GLN A 298 -5.80 18.46 16.17
C GLN A 298 -6.71 17.34 15.67
N LYS A 299 -7.94 17.70 15.27
CA LYS A 299 -8.87 16.74 14.64
C LYS A 299 -8.32 16.34 13.28
N TYR A 300 -7.74 15.15 13.21
CA TYR A 300 -7.32 14.53 11.95
C TYR A 300 -8.46 13.74 11.29
N HIS A 301 -9.34 13.16 12.11
CA HIS A 301 -10.54 12.48 11.64
C HIS A 301 -11.64 13.50 11.39
N HIS A 302 -12.14 13.52 10.15
CA HIS A 302 -13.40 14.16 9.83
C HIS A 302 -14.53 13.17 9.97
#